data_AF-A0A021X3K3-F1
#
_entry.id   AF-A0A021X3K3-F1
#
_cell.length_a   1.000
_cell.length_b   1.000
_cell.length_c   1.000
_cell.angle_alpha   90.00
_cell.angle_beta   90.00
_cell.angle_gamma   90.00
#
_symmetry.space_group_name_H-M   'P 1'
#
loop_
_entity.id
_entity.type
_entity.pdbx_description
1 polymer ?
#
loop_
_entity_poly.entity_id
_entity_poly.type
_entity_poly.pdbx_seq_one_letter_code
_entity_poly.pdbx_strand_id
1 'polypeptide(L)'
;MESHNFERLKAHILPLSRSTTFEMARLEWDLVGVEISEELDQCPCGQDIQEHCYIRNRHNGATNYVGNVCINRFVGIDTGNLFEGLKRIQADPSANANDDLIEHAYRMGYLYDEKEYRFLTQTKLKRKLSPRSRAGSRKSTGES
;
A
#
# COMPACT_ATOMS: atom_id res chain seq x y z
N MET A 1 -10.94 9.71 -23.17
CA MET A 1 -10.90 9.40 -21.73
C MET A 1 -11.28 7.94 -21.64
N GLU A 2 -10.28 7.06 -21.65
CA GLU A 2 -10.52 5.62 -21.64
C GLU A 2 -11.05 5.25 -20.25
N SER A 3 -12.33 4.92 -20.20
CA SER A 3 -13.00 4.48 -19.00
C SER A 3 -12.48 3.09 -18.62
N HIS A 4 -12.19 2.84 -17.34
CA HIS A 4 -11.87 1.50 -16.85
C HIS A 4 -12.95 0.50 -17.30
N ASN A 5 -12.58 -0.47 -18.14
CA ASN A 5 -13.54 -1.42 -18.69
C ASN A 5 -13.78 -2.57 -17.71
N PHE A 6 -14.83 -2.43 -16.89
CA PHE A 6 -15.20 -3.42 -15.89
C PHE A 6 -15.59 -4.77 -16.52
N GLU A 7 -16.27 -4.76 -17.67
CA GLU A 7 -16.64 -6.00 -18.37
C GLU A 7 -15.41 -6.75 -18.86
N ARG A 8 -14.37 -6.04 -19.35
CA ARG A 8 -13.09 -6.65 -19.74
C ARG A 8 -12.38 -7.25 -18.52
N LEU A 9 -12.35 -6.55 -17.39
CA LEU A 9 -11.78 -7.07 -16.15
C LEU A 9 -12.54 -8.33 -15.68
N LYS A 10 -13.87 -8.31 -15.70
CA LYS A 10 -14.72 -9.44 -15.35
C LYS A 10 -14.47 -10.64 -16.27
N ALA A 11 -14.41 -10.42 -17.59
CA ALA A 11 -14.11 -11.46 -18.57
C ALA A 11 -12.72 -12.08 -18.40
N HIS A 12 -11.76 -11.32 -17.84
CA HIS A 12 -10.41 -11.82 -17.54
C HIS A 12 -10.33 -12.59 -16.22
N ILE A 13 -11.00 -12.11 -15.17
CA ILE A 13 -10.92 -12.70 -13.82
C ILE A 13 -11.80 -13.95 -13.68
N LEU A 14 -12.96 -13.98 -14.31
CA LEU A 14 -13.93 -15.07 -14.15
C LEU A 14 -13.36 -16.43 -14.57
N PRO A 15 -12.66 -16.57 -15.72
CA PRO A 15 -12.03 -17.85 -16.11
C PRO A 15 -10.91 -18.31 -15.17
N LEU A 16 -10.31 -17.40 -14.40
CA LEU A 16 -9.25 -17.71 -13.43
C LEU A 16 -9.81 -18.05 -12.04
N SER A 17 -11.12 -17.90 -11.86
CA SER A 17 -11.80 -18.15 -10.59
C SER A 17 -12.42 -19.55 -10.58
N ARG A 18 -12.70 -20.08 -9.39
CA ARG A 18 -13.45 -21.34 -9.25
C ARG A 18 -14.95 -21.12 -9.45
N SER A 19 -15.46 -19.98 -8.99
CA SER A 19 -16.86 -19.58 -9.17
C SER A 19 -17.17 -19.20 -10.61
N THR A 20 -18.40 -19.50 -11.03
CA THR A 20 -18.93 -19.16 -12.37
C THR A 20 -19.66 -17.82 -12.40
N THR A 21 -19.90 -17.20 -11.24
CA THR A 21 -20.47 -15.86 -11.12
C THR A 21 -19.44 -14.88 -10.59
N PHE A 22 -19.49 -13.64 -11.06
CA PHE A 22 -18.48 -12.64 -10.71
C PHE A 22 -18.56 -12.21 -9.24
N GLU A 23 -19.77 -12.14 -8.70
CA GLU A 23 -20.06 -11.75 -7.32
C GLU A 23 -19.44 -12.72 -6.32
N MET A 24 -19.39 -14.02 -6.67
CA MET A 24 -18.70 -15.02 -5.86
C MET A 24 -17.21 -15.05 -6.19
N ALA A 25 -16.85 -14.98 -7.47
CA ALA A 25 -15.46 -14.99 -7.91
C ALA A 25 -14.62 -13.92 -7.20
N ARG A 26 -15.13 -12.68 -7.06
CA ARG A 26 -14.39 -11.59 -6.39
C ARG A 26 -14.01 -11.87 -4.93
N LEU A 27 -14.76 -12.72 -4.22
CA LEU A 27 -14.48 -13.07 -2.83
C LEU A 27 -13.34 -14.07 -2.70
N GLU A 28 -12.99 -14.73 -3.80
CA GLU A 28 -11.92 -15.73 -3.85
C GLU A 28 -10.53 -15.09 -3.85
N TRP A 29 -10.40 -13.80 -4.19
CA TRP A 29 -9.11 -13.15 -4.43
C TRP A 29 -8.64 -12.34 -3.23
N ASP A 30 -7.37 -12.52 -2.88
CA ASP A 30 -6.67 -11.75 -1.85
C ASP A 30 -5.58 -10.90 -2.49
N LEU A 31 -5.39 -9.67 -1.98
CA LEU A 31 -4.21 -8.86 -2.30
C LEU A 31 -2.99 -9.48 -1.60
N VAL A 32 -1.97 -9.84 -2.37
CA VAL A 32 -0.76 -10.53 -1.90
C VAL A 32 0.53 -9.78 -2.22
N GLY A 33 0.44 -8.54 -2.65
CA GLY A 33 1.62 -7.71 -2.90
C GLY A 33 1.27 -6.45 -3.67
N VAL A 34 2.11 -5.45 -3.55
CA VAL A 34 2.04 -4.22 -4.34
C VAL A 34 3.42 -3.83 -4.86
N GLU A 35 3.46 -3.24 -6.04
CA GLU A 35 4.68 -2.77 -6.69
C GLU A 35 4.42 -1.49 -7.49
N ILE A 36 5.45 -0.65 -7.63
CA ILE A 36 5.44 0.50 -8.54
C ILE A 36 6.53 0.26 -9.59
N SER A 37 6.11 0.03 -10.83
CA SER A 37 6.99 -0.12 -11.98
C SER A 37 7.43 1.25 -12.54
N GLU A 38 8.66 1.32 -13.04
CA GLU A 38 9.16 2.49 -13.77
C GLU A 38 8.54 2.60 -15.17
N GLU A 39 8.20 1.45 -15.77
CA GLU A 39 7.55 1.36 -17.07
C GLU A 39 6.04 1.19 -16.95
N LEU A 40 5.30 1.72 -17.93
CA LEU A 40 3.86 1.50 -18.04
C LEU A 40 3.57 0.06 -18.45
N ASP A 41 2.67 -0.57 -17.72
CA ASP A 41 2.12 -1.89 -18.02
C ASP A 41 0.60 -1.79 -18.18
N GLN A 42 -0.07 -2.83 -18.68
CA GLN A 42 -1.51 -2.80 -18.95
C GLN A 42 -2.30 -3.63 -17.94
N CYS A 43 -3.19 -2.95 -17.20
CA CYS A 43 -4.18 -3.60 -16.36
C CYS A 43 -5.15 -4.44 -17.23
N PRO A 44 -5.68 -5.59 -16.76
CA PRO A 44 -6.67 -6.36 -17.52
C PRO A 44 -7.93 -5.59 -17.94
N CYS A 45 -8.26 -4.48 -17.26
CA CYS A 45 -9.35 -3.58 -17.68
C CYS A 45 -9.01 -2.73 -18.92
N GLY A 46 -7.76 -2.80 -19.41
CA GLY A 46 -7.24 -2.08 -20.57
C GLY A 46 -6.55 -0.75 -20.27
N GLN A 47 -6.46 -0.33 -19.01
CA GLN A 47 -5.78 0.91 -18.62
C GLN A 47 -4.29 0.69 -18.42
N ASP A 48 -3.48 1.68 -18.80
CA ASP A 48 -2.07 1.71 -18.48
C ASP A 48 -1.88 2.03 -16.99
N ILE A 49 -0.98 1.29 -16.34
CA ILE A 49 -0.71 1.36 -14.91
C ILE A 49 0.80 1.27 -14.65
N GLN A 50 1.24 1.98 -13.62
CA GLN A 50 2.55 1.77 -12.98
C GLN A 50 2.39 1.09 -11.61
N GLU A 51 1.19 1.14 -11.05
CA GLU A 51 0.88 0.62 -9.72
C GLU A 51 0.23 -0.76 -9.85
N HIS A 52 0.99 -1.79 -9.49
CA HIS A 52 0.57 -3.17 -9.59
C HIS A 52 0.08 -3.66 -8.24
N CYS A 53 -1.15 -4.16 -8.20
CA CYS A 53 -1.72 -4.89 -7.08
C CYS A 53 -1.75 -6.38 -7.44
N TYR A 54 -0.83 -7.16 -6.89
CA TYR A 54 -0.77 -8.61 -7.11
C TYR A 54 -1.84 -9.31 -6.31
N ILE A 55 -2.65 -10.12 -6.98
CA ILE A 55 -3.76 -10.85 -6.39
C ILE A 55 -3.57 -12.35 -6.56
N ARG A 56 -4.02 -13.11 -5.55
CA ARG A 56 -4.03 -14.57 -5.58
C ARG A 56 -5.40 -15.10 -5.19
N ASN A 57 -5.89 -16.04 -5.97
CA ASN A 57 -7.11 -16.78 -5.66
C ASN A 57 -6.82 -17.80 -4.55
N ARG A 58 -7.52 -17.68 -3.41
CA ARG A 58 -7.33 -18.50 -2.22
C ARG A 58 -7.74 -19.97 -2.40
N HIS A 59 -8.56 -20.28 -3.40
CA HIS A 59 -9.11 -21.62 -3.60
C HIS A 59 -8.33 -22.46 -4.60
N ASN A 60 -7.79 -21.85 -5.66
CA ASN A 60 -7.07 -22.56 -6.72
C ASN A 60 -5.60 -22.11 -6.89
N GLY A 61 -5.17 -21.07 -6.17
CA GLY A 61 -3.81 -20.55 -6.22
C GLY A 61 -3.47 -19.71 -7.46
N ALA A 62 -4.43 -19.47 -8.37
CA ALA A 62 -4.23 -18.64 -9.55
C ALA A 62 -3.79 -17.22 -9.15
N THR A 63 -2.86 -16.64 -9.90
CA THR A 63 -2.30 -15.31 -9.64
C THR A 63 -2.58 -14.37 -10.79
N ASN A 64 -2.73 -13.08 -10.49
CA ASN A 64 -2.81 -12.02 -11.49
C ASN A 64 -2.38 -10.67 -10.89
N TYR A 65 -2.40 -9.60 -11.68
CA TYR A 65 -2.25 -8.24 -11.18
C TYR A 65 -3.33 -7.31 -11.76
N VAL A 66 -3.66 -6.27 -11.01
CA VAL A 66 -4.57 -5.20 -11.43
C VAL A 66 -4.05 -3.85 -10.93
N GLY A 67 -4.56 -2.75 -11.49
CA GLY A 67 -4.26 -1.41 -10.99
C GLY A 67 -4.94 -1.07 -9.65
N ASN A 68 -4.45 -0.02 -8.97
CA ASN A 68 -4.99 0.49 -7.71
C ASN A 68 -6.52 0.80 -7.74
N VAL A 69 -7.02 1.38 -8.84
CA VAL A 69 -8.44 1.68 -9.02
C VAL A 69 -9.22 0.38 -9.18
N CYS A 70 -8.65 -0.58 -9.90
CA CYS A 70 -9.30 -1.86 -10.17
C CYS A 70 -9.38 -2.73 -8.93
N ILE A 71 -8.35 -2.79 -8.07
CA ILE A 71 -8.42 -3.58 -6.83
C ILE A 71 -9.53 -3.06 -5.89
N ASN A 72 -9.72 -1.75 -5.82
CA ASN A 72 -10.81 -1.16 -5.04
C ASN A 72 -12.18 -1.53 -5.65
N ARG A 73 -12.38 -1.34 -6.95
CA ARG A 73 -13.65 -1.67 -7.61
C ARG A 73 -13.96 -3.16 -7.62
N PHE A 74 -12.93 -4.00 -7.71
CA PHE A 74 -13.05 -5.45 -7.84
C PHE A 74 -13.17 -6.15 -6.49
N VAL A 75 -12.20 -5.96 -5.58
CA VAL A 75 -12.17 -6.65 -4.27
C VAL A 75 -12.75 -5.77 -3.17
N GLY A 76 -12.69 -4.44 -3.31
CA GLY A 76 -13.08 -3.50 -2.25
C GLY A 76 -11.91 -3.07 -1.37
N ILE A 77 -10.67 -3.24 -1.84
CA ILE A 77 -9.47 -2.87 -1.09
C ILE A 77 -8.97 -1.52 -1.59
N ASP A 78 -8.97 -0.52 -0.73
CA ASP A 78 -8.36 0.78 -1.02
C ASP A 78 -6.85 0.71 -0.80
N THR A 79 -6.09 1.00 -1.86
CA THR A 79 -4.62 1.01 -1.86
C THR A 79 -4.05 2.40 -2.11
N GLY A 80 -4.88 3.45 -2.20
CA GLY A 80 -4.41 4.81 -2.50
C GLY A 80 -3.37 5.31 -1.50
N ASN A 81 -3.68 5.24 -0.20
CA ASN A 81 -2.74 5.61 0.86
C ASN A 81 -1.47 4.74 0.88
N LEU A 82 -1.58 3.48 0.47
CA LEU A 82 -0.45 2.55 0.41
C LEU A 82 0.57 3.01 -0.65
N PHE A 83 0.09 3.30 -1.87
CA PHE A 83 0.94 3.80 -2.96
C PHE A 83 1.48 5.21 -2.69
N GLU A 84 0.70 6.09 -2.06
CA GLU A 84 1.21 7.39 -1.62
C GLU A 84 2.35 7.25 -0.60
N GLY A 85 2.24 6.29 0.32
CA GLY A 85 3.29 5.95 1.28
C GLY A 85 4.56 5.47 0.58
N LEU A 86 4.41 4.54 -0.36
CA LEU A 86 5.52 3.98 -1.14
C LEU A 86 6.25 5.05 -1.97
N LYS A 87 5.51 5.87 -2.72
CA LYS A 87 6.08 6.97 -3.52
C LYS A 87 6.86 7.96 -2.66
N ARG A 88 6.38 8.25 -1.44
CA ARG A 88 7.08 9.15 -0.51
C ARG A 88 8.42 8.57 -0.07
N ILE A 89 8.48 7.28 0.25
CA ILE A 89 9.73 6.60 0.63
C ILE A 89 10.67 6.46 -0.56
N GLN A 90 10.14 6.19 -1.76
CA GLN A 90 10.94 6.11 -2.98
C GLN A 90 11.63 7.46 -3.29
N ALA A 91 10.92 8.57 -3.09
CA ALA A 91 11.47 9.91 -3.29
C ALA A 91 12.44 10.35 -2.17
N ASP A 92 12.17 9.95 -0.93
CA ASP A 92 13.01 10.22 0.23
C ASP A 92 13.07 8.99 1.15
N PRO A 93 14.13 8.17 1.06
CA PRO A 93 14.30 7.00 1.91
C PRO A 93 14.37 7.31 3.42
N SER A 94 14.55 8.58 3.81
CA SER A 94 14.54 9.03 5.20
C SER A 94 13.14 9.43 5.70
N ALA A 95 12.14 9.47 4.81
CA ALA A 95 10.77 9.79 5.12
C ALA A 95 10.09 8.69 5.95
N ASN A 96 9.13 9.10 6.79
CA ASN A 96 8.37 8.16 7.60
C ASN A 96 7.34 7.42 6.74
N ALA A 97 7.32 6.08 6.83
CA ALA A 97 6.21 5.27 6.34
C ALA A 97 4.89 5.64 7.06
N ASN A 98 3.76 5.61 6.34
CA ASN A 98 2.44 5.78 6.95
C ASN A 98 1.96 4.46 7.60
N ASP A 99 0.90 4.51 8.40
CA ASP A 99 0.43 3.32 9.15
C ASP A 99 -0.02 2.21 8.19
N ASP A 100 -0.74 2.56 7.14
CA ASP A 100 -1.25 1.61 6.15
C ASP A 100 -0.11 0.82 5.46
N LEU A 101 1.01 1.48 5.15
CA LEU A 101 2.18 0.83 4.58
C LEU A 101 2.89 -0.09 5.58
N ILE A 102 3.02 0.34 6.84
CA ILE A 102 3.63 -0.49 7.90
C ILE A 102 2.76 -1.72 8.17
N GLU A 103 1.44 -1.57 8.24
CA GLU A 103 0.50 -2.67 8.45
C GLU A 103 0.45 -3.64 7.26
N HIS A 104 0.44 -3.11 6.03
CA HIS A 104 0.51 -3.94 4.82
C HIS A 104 1.83 -4.71 4.74
N ALA A 105 2.97 -4.05 4.99
CA ALA A 105 4.29 -4.68 4.99
C ALA A 105 4.41 -5.79 6.06
N TYR A 106 3.82 -5.58 7.25
CA TYR A 106 3.77 -6.59 8.31
C TYR A 106 2.88 -7.80 7.91
N ARG A 107 1.65 -7.56 7.44
CA ARG A 107 0.74 -8.64 7.01
C ARG A 107 1.28 -9.47 5.85
N MET A 108 2.04 -8.83 4.98
CA MET A 108 2.64 -9.47 3.81
C MET A 108 3.99 -10.16 4.08
N GLY A 109 4.54 -10.03 5.30
CA GLY A 109 5.82 -10.64 5.67
C GLY A 109 7.05 -9.95 5.08
N TYR A 110 6.93 -8.69 4.62
CA TYR A 110 8.05 -7.90 4.14
C TYR A 110 8.91 -7.33 5.29
N LEU A 111 8.40 -7.30 6.51
CA LEU A 111 9.16 -6.97 7.72
C LEU A 111 9.68 -8.26 8.35
N TYR A 112 10.99 -8.35 8.56
CA TYR A 112 11.65 -9.61 8.94
C TYR A 112 11.52 -9.92 10.45
N ASP A 113 11.21 -8.93 11.30
CA ASP A 113 10.95 -9.16 12.72
C ASP A 113 9.95 -8.19 13.41
N GLU A 114 9.44 -8.59 14.59
CA GLU A 114 8.54 -7.78 15.43
C GLU A 114 9.23 -6.51 15.99
N LYS A 115 10.57 -6.45 15.97
CA LYS A 115 11.35 -5.30 16.43
C LYS A 115 11.40 -4.19 15.38
N GLU A 116 11.43 -4.50 14.08
CA GLU A 116 11.33 -3.56 12.96
C GLU A 116 9.94 -2.94 12.90
N TYR A 117 8.90 -3.77 13.06
CA TYR A 117 7.52 -3.30 13.22
C TYR A 117 7.41 -2.33 14.40
N ARG A 118 7.87 -2.74 15.60
CA ARG A 118 7.83 -1.87 16.79
C ARG A 118 8.73 -0.64 16.66
N PHE A 119 9.85 -0.71 15.95
CA PHE A 119 10.74 0.44 15.71
C PHE A 119 10.08 1.46 14.80
N LEU A 120 9.48 1.04 13.69
CA LEU A 120 8.77 1.93 12.77
C LEU A 120 7.54 2.57 13.44
N THR A 121 6.77 1.79 14.21
CA THR A 121 5.62 2.30 14.98
C THR A 121 6.04 3.24 16.14
N GLN A 122 7.12 2.93 16.87
CA GLN A 122 7.59 3.78 17.98
C GLN A 122 8.27 5.06 17.52
N THR A 123 8.99 5.03 16.40
CA THR A 123 9.67 6.22 15.84
C THR A 123 8.65 7.23 15.29
N LYS A 124 7.50 6.73 14.82
CA LYS A 124 6.32 7.56 14.49
C LYS A 124 5.76 8.32 15.71
N LEU A 125 5.69 7.66 16.88
CA LEU A 125 5.18 8.27 18.12
C LEU A 125 6.16 9.25 18.76
N LYS A 126 7.48 9.01 18.69
CA LYS A 126 8.50 9.88 19.31
C LYS A 126 8.62 11.26 18.68
N ARG A 127 8.30 11.45 17.40
CA ARG A 127 8.28 12.80 16.77
C ARG A 127 6.99 13.58 17.01
N LYS A 128 5.92 12.95 17.53
CA LYS A 128 4.72 13.65 18.03
C LYS A 128 4.87 14.15 19.48
N LEU A 129 5.97 13.85 20.17
CA LEU A 129 6.30 14.52 21.43
C LEU A 129 6.91 15.89 21.10
N SER A 130 6.05 16.91 21.22
CA SER A 130 6.31 18.36 21.15
C SER A 130 7.72 18.78 21.61
N PRO A 131 8.32 19.83 21.00
CA PRO A 131 9.56 20.42 21.49
C PRO A 131 9.33 20.96 22.90
N ARG A 132 9.69 20.18 23.92
CA ARG A 132 9.83 20.68 25.29
C ARG A 132 11.08 21.56 25.32
N SER A 133 10.84 22.84 25.05
CA SER A 133 11.68 24.01 25.28
C SER A 133 12.97 23.73 26.06
N ARG A 134 14.12 23.73 25.36
CA ARG A 134 15.39 24.11 25.99
C ARG A 134 15.47 25.64 26.00
N ALA A 135 14.75 26.26 26.93
CA ALA A 135 14.98 27.66 27.26
C ALA A 135 16.24 27.73 28.15
N GLY A 136 17.40 27.88 27.52
CA GLY A 136 18.61 28.30 28.21
C GLY A 136 18.46 29.75 28.62
N SER A 137 18.05 30.01 29.87
CA SER A 137 18.18 31.34 30.45
C SER A 137 19.65 31.61 30.77
N ARG A 138 20.34 32.30 29.85
CA ARG A 138 21.47 33.17 30.25
C ARG A 138 20.88 34.25 31.17
N LYS A 139 21.10 34.15 32.47
CA LYS A 139 21.03 35.32 33.36
C LYS A 139 22.42 35.93 33.41
N SER A 140 22.58 37.06 32.71
CA SER A 140 23.57 38.08 33.05
C SER A 140 22.98 38.95 34.17
N THR A 141 23.64 38.97 35.32
CA THR A 141 23.52 39.92 36.44
C THR A 141 24.67 39.51 37.36
N GLY A 142 25.82 40.18 37.37
CA GLY A 142 26.02 41.53 37.88
C GLY A 142 26.81 41.37 39.18
N GLU A 143 28.14 41.50 39.12
CA GLU A 143 29.03 41.40 40.28
C GLU A 143 29.86 42.69 40.36
N SER A 144 29.62 43.41 41.46
CA SER A 144 30.40 44.47 42.12
C SER A 144 30.72 45.76 41.36
#